data_AF-A0A2V7XHB1-F1
#
_entry.id   AF-A0A2V7XHB1-F1
#
_cell.length_a   1.000
_cell.length_b   1.000
_cell.length_c   1.000
_cell.angle_alpha   90.00
_cell.angle_beta   90.00
_cell.angle_gamma   90.00
#
_symmetry.space_group_name_H-M   'P 1'
#
loop_
_entity.id
_entity.type
_entity.pdbx_description
1 polymer ?
#
loop_
_entity_poly.entity_id
_entity_poly.type
_entity_poly.pdbx_seq_one_letter_code
_entity_poly.pdbx_strand_id
1 'polypeptide(L)'
;PDIRLVARYLGFRAGFAYLEGWPAEWSMPRRSTSRNVVPGGSFAIAASMAGFYPVDSPGGWNLLGRTAAPLWDPERDPPNLFAPGDEIAIVVLDGTVTPVLPRLESEFHGEPIADIITPGQLTTIVAAPDWKRVEYGEPPGGPFDEEAAAIANAAVGNPPGAPLLECVLVGPKLRMRKTVRVAFCDAELNVRETVDVGRIRGMRGYLAIEGGVAGEVRKGGVILRRADAEGSRPQRSFPLATLGVRMTRNTPKIIRVMPGPHEAPPLPEEWEVTPHMNRVGIRLRPLEPIDVKLPTELPSCGAQFGTLQWHADGSLVALGPDHPVTGGYLQPATVISTERWKLAQLAPGDRIRLIAV
;
A
#
# COMPACT_ATOMS: atom_id res chain seq x y z
N PRO A 1 -30.02 -13.52 20.90
CA PRO A 1 -30.55 -14.05 19.63
C PRO A 1 -29.38 -14.44 18.73
N ASP A 2 -29.43 -15.62 18.12
CA ASP A 2 -28.42 -16.02 17.14
C ASP A 2 -28.64 -15.20 15.87
N ILE A 3 -27.68 -14.35 15.53
CA ILE A 3 -27.76 -13.50 14.34
C ILE A 3 -27.16 -14.30 13.18
N ARG A 4 -27.92 -14.48 12.10
CA ARG A 4 -27.42 -15.08 10.86
C ARG A 4 -27.11 -13.98 9.87
N LEU A 5 -25.88 -13.98 9.37
CA LEU A 5 -25.38 -13.00 8.43
C LEU A 5 -24.87 -13.72 7.18
N VAL A 6 -24.86 -13.04 6.04
CA VAL A 6 -24.34 -13.59 4.79
C VAL A 6 -23.10 -12.80 4.37
N ALA A 7 -21.99 -13.48 4.13
CA ALA A 7 -20.81 -12.87 3.54
C ALA A 7 -21.12 -12.45 2.10
N ARG A 8 -21.13 -11.16 1.80
CA ARG A 8 -21.48 -10.66 0.46
C ARG A 8 -20.30 -10.48 -0.45
N TYR A 9 -19.23 -9.92 0.08
CA TYR A 9 -17.98 -9.73 -0.63
C TYR A 9 -16.84 -9.59 0.38
N LEU A 10 -15.65 -9.84 -0.13
CA LEU A 10 -14.39 -9.67 0.57
C LEU A 10 -13.73 -8.40 0.04
N GLY A 11 -13.04 -7.64 0.89
CA GLY A 11 -12.43 -6.39 0.45
C GLY A 11 -11.82 -5.60 1.59
N PHE A 12 -11.49 -4.31 1.37
CA PHE A 12 -10.82 -3.41 2.34
C PHE A 12 -9.41 -3.83 2.79
N ARG A 13 -9.26 -5.03 3.37
CA ARG A 13 -8.02 -5.67 3.80
C ARG A 13 -8.10 -7.18 3.59
N ALA A 14 -6.96 -7.84 3.67
CA ALA A 14 -6.86 -9.30 3.52
C ALA A 14 -7.84 -9.98 4.48
N GLY A 15 -8.74 -10.80 3.95
CA GLY A 15 -9.72 -11.56 4.73
C GLY A 15 -10.98 -10.82 5.18
N PHE A 16 -11.07 -9.50 5.02
CA PHE A 16 -12.16 -8.75 5.63
C PHE A 16 -13.45 -9.01 4.86
N ALA A 17 -14.44 -9.58 5.55
CA ALA A 17 -15.74 -9.93 4.99
C ALA A 17 -16.79 -8.89 5.36
N TYR A 18 -17.50 -8.41 4.34
CA TYR A 18 -18.68 -7.57 4.50
C TYR A 18 -19.91 -8.47 4.61
N LEU A 19 -20.56 -8.42 5.77
CA LEU A 19 -21.67 -9.29 6.12
C LEU A 19 -22.99 -8.52 6.08
N GLU A 20 -23.94 -9.01 5.29
CA GLU A 20 -25.32 -8.52 5.26
C GLU A 20 -26.23 -9.30 6.22
N GLY A 21 -27.39 -8.73 6.52
CA GLY A 21 -28.38 -9.32 7.42
C GLY A 21 -28.35 -8.73 8.83
N TRP A 22 -27.57 -7.68 9.08
CA TRP A 22 -27.62 -6.97 10.36
C TRP A 22 -29.00 -6.31 10.56
N PRO A 23 -29.68 -6.52 11.71
CA PRO A 23 -31.02 -5.99 11.92
C PRO A 23 -31.08 -4.46 11.79
N ALA A 24 -32.06 -3.96 11.04
CA ALA A 24 -32.18 -2.53 10.74
C ALA A 24 -32.45 -1.70 12.00
N GLU A 25 -33.18 -2.26 12.97
CA GLU A 25 -33.45 -1.66 14.28
C GLU A 25 -32.19 -1.48 15.14
N TRP A 26 -31.10 -2.17 14.82
CA TRP A 26 -29.80 -2.06 15.49
C TRP A 26 -28.75 -1.39 14.61
N SER A 27 -29.17 -0.79 13.49
CA SER A 27 -28.25 -0.07 12.61
C SER A 27 -27.65 1.13 13.33
N MET A 28 -26.35 1.33 13.13
CA MET A 28 -25.63 2.44 13.73
C MET A 28 -24.64 3.02 12.71
N PRO A 29 -24.62 4.34 12.47
CA PRO A 29 -23.67 4.93 11.55
C PRO A 29 -22.24 4.66 12.02
N ARG A 30 -21.31 4.59 11.07
CA ARG A 30 -19.88 4.57 11.39
C ARG A 30 -19.49 5.81 12.21
N ARG A 31 -18.39 5.69 12.95
CA ARG A 31 -17.82 6.82 13.70
C ARG A 31 -17.42 7.95 12.74
N SER A 32 -17.59 9.20 13.19
CA SER A 32 -17.13 10.39 12.48
C SER A 32 -15.60 10.42 12.32
N THR A 33 -14.87 9.83 13.27
CA THR A 33 -13.42 9.63 13.23
C THR A 33 -13.07 8.15 13.31
N SER A 34 -12.19 7.71 12.41
CA SER A 34 -11.70 6.33 12.41
C SER A 34 -10.65 6.11 13.50
N ARG A 35 -10.60 4.89 14.05
CA ARG A 35 -9.49 4.46 14.89
C ARG A 35 -8.25 4.25 14.02
N ASN A 36 -7.09 4.63 14.54
CA ASN A 36 -5.81 4.36 13.88
C ASN A 36 -5.54 2.85 13.79
N VAL A 37 -5.95 2.09 14.81
CA VAL A 37 -5.84 0.62 14.85
C VAL A 37 -7.12 0.05 15.45
N VAL A 38 -7.77 -0.84 14.70
CA VAL A 38 -8.76 -1.81 15.15
C VAL A 38 -8.03 -3.15 15.24
N PRO A 39 -8.00 -3.79 16.43
CA PRO A 39 -7.30 -5.05 16.59
C PRO A 39 -7.89 -6.18 15.72
N GLY A 40 -7.04 -7.06 15.19
CA GLY A 40 -7.46 -8.27 14.51
C GLY A 40 -8.32 -9.18 15.40
N GLY A 41 -9.26 -9.89 14.79
CA GLY A 41 -10.34 -10.62 15.44
C GLY A 41 -11.51 -9.76 15.92
N SER A 42 -11.53 -8.44 15.69
CA SER A 42 -12.66 -7.60 16.11
C SER A 42 -13.89 -7.84 15.22
N PHE A 43 -15.07 -7.96 15.83
CA PHE A 43 -16.37 -7.92 15.17
C PHE A 43 -16.97 -6.51 15.30
N ALA A 44 -17.49 -5.98 14.20
CA ALA A 44 -17.98 -4.60 14.16
C ALA A 44 -19.15 -4.41 13.21
N ILE A 45 -19.85 -3.29 13.37
CA ILE A 45 -20.97 -2.88 12.52
C ILE A 45 -20.82 -1.44 12.00
N ALA A 46 -21.40 -1.18 10.83
CA ALA A 46 -21.66 0.15 10.32
C ALA A 46 -22.91 0.12 9.43
N ALA A 47 -23.84 1.04 9.67
CA ALA A 47 -25.16 1.05 9.06
C ALA A 47 -25.84 -0.32 9.21
N SER A 48 -26.24 -0.94 8.09
CA SER A 48 -26.87 -2.26 8.02
C SER A 48 -25.88 -3.40 7.76
N MET A 49 -24.58 -3.14 7.90
CA MET A 49 -23.51 -4.11 7.63
C MET A 49 -22.79 -4.49 8.91
N ALA A 50 -22.36 -5.75 8.96
CA ALA A 50 -21.47 -6.29 9.97
C ALA A 50 -20.20 -6.85 9.32
N GLY A 51 -19.15 -7.09 10.11
CA GLY A 51 -17.86 -7.48 9.55
C GLY A 51 -16.84 -7.86 10.62
N PHE A 52 -15.87 -8.67 10.19
CA PHE A 52 -14.74 -9.07 11.01
C PHE A 52 -13.45 -8.47 10.48
N TYR A 53 -12.66 -7.88 11.37
CA TYR A 53 -11.30 -7.41 11.10
C TYR A 53 -10.34 -8.59 11.27
N PRO A 54 -9.77 -9.18 10.20
CA PRO A 54 -8.90 -10.37 10.33
C PRO A 54 -7.50 -10.02 10.82
N VAL A 55 -7.05 -8.81 10.48
CA VAL A 55 -5.74 -8.26 10.81
C VAL A 55 -5.90 -6.86 11.39
N ASP A 56 -4.88 -6.42 12.12
CA ASP A 56 -4.79 -5.05 12.63
C ASP A 56 -4.91 -4.06 11.46
N SER A 57 -5.87 -3.16 11.54
CA SER A 57 -6.09 -2.15 10.50
C SER A 57 -6.87 -0.95 11.03
N PRO A 58 -6.73 0.25 10.43
CA PRO A 58 -7.57 1.39 10.77
C PRO A 58 -9.05 1.07 10.50
N GLY A 59 -9.98 1.70 11.23
CA GLY A 59 -11.40 1.43 11.02
C GLY A 59 -12.34 2.35 11.78
N GLY A 60 -13.42 2.76 11.11
CA GLY A 60 -14.47 3.61 11.65
C GLY A 60 -15.68 2.87 12.19
N TRP A 61 -15.71 1.54 12.12
CA TRP A 61 -16.89 0.76 12.51
C TRP A 61 -17.05 0.66 14.04
N ASN A 62 -18.27 0.41 14.48
CA ASN A 62 -18.62 0.25 15.89
C ASN A 62 -18.27 -1.18 16.32
N LEU A 63 -17.28 -1.33 17.21
CA LEU A 63 -16.80 -2.64 17.66
C LEU A 63 -17.80 -3.20 18.69
N LEU A 64 -18.26 -4.42 18.47
CA LEU A 64 -19.24 -5.10 19.32
C LEU A 64 -18.66 -6.31 20.07
N GLY A 65 -17.61 -6.92 19.54
CA GLY A 65 -17.04 -8.13 20.13
C GLY A 65 -15.74 -8.57 19.47
N ARG A 66 -15.30 -9.79 19.80
CA ARG A 66 -14.10 -10.41 19.22
C ARG A 66 -14.30 -11.89 18.95
N THR A 67 -13.49 -12.45 18.06
CA THR A 67 -13.43 -13.89 17.77
C THR A 67 -12.01 -14.43 17.88
N ALA A 68 -11.89 -15.70 18.26
CA ALA A 68 -10.65 -16.48 18.17
C ALA A 68 -10.46 -17.14 16.79
N ALA A 69 -11.46 -17.11 15.91
CA ALA A 69 -11.42 -17.80 14.64
C ALA A 69 -10.24 -17.31 13.76
N PRO A 70 -9.54 -18.21 13.05
CA PRO A 70 -8.47 -17.86 12.13
C PRO A 70 -9.04 -17.31 10.82
N LEU A 71 -9.56 -16.07 10.90
CA LEU A 71 -10.30 -15.38 9.84
C LEU A 71 -9.52 -15.29 8.53
N TRP A 72 -8.20 -15.16 8.62
CA TRP A 72 -7.29 -15.09 7.48
C TRP A 72 -5.96 -15.77 7.82
N ASP A 73 -5.49 -16.62 6.90
CA ASP A 73 -4.22 -17.34 6.99
C ASP A 73 -3.57 -17.36 5.59
N PRO A 74 -2.42 -16.68 5.39
CA PRO A 74 -1.78 -16.60 4.08
C PRO A 74 -1.21 -17.92 3.56
N GLU A 75 -1.00 -18.91 4.43
CA GLU A 75 -0.49 -20.25 4.10
C GLU A 75 -1.62 -21.24 3.79
N ARG A 76 -2.88 -20.84 3.99
CA ARG A 76 -4.08 -21.66 3.70
C ARG A 76 -4.60 -21.38 2.28
N ASP A 77 -5.21 -22.39 1.67
CA ASP A 77 -5.93 -22.29 0.38
C ASP A 77 -7.39 -22.78 0.53
N PRO A 78 -8.41 -21.90 0.46
CA PRO A 78 -8.31 -20.44 0.34
C PRO A 78 -7.80 -19.78 1.63
N PRO A 79 -7.16 -18.59 1.55
CA PRO A 79 -6.58 -17.93 2.72
C PRO A 79 -7.65 -17.39 3.68
N ASN A 80 -8.85 -17.11 3.18
CA ASN A 80 -9.96 -16.61 3.98
C ASN A 80 -10.75 -17.75 4.62
N LEU A 81 -11.25 -17.54 5.84
CA LEU A 81 -12.13 -18.50 6.49
C LEU A 81 -13.52 -18.55 5.84
N PHE A 82 -13.95 -17.42 5.26
CA PHE A 82 -15.27 -17.25 4.63
C PHE A 82 -15.12 -16.87 3.17
N ALA A 83 -16.00 -17.40 2.33
CA ALA A 83 -16.20 -17.01 0.95
C ALA A 83 -17.48 -16.17 0.79
N PRO A 84 -17.57 -15.34 -0.26
CA PRO A 84 -18.84 -14.73 -0.64
C PRO A 84 -19.93 -15.79 -0.85
N GLY A 85 -21.08 -15.60 -0.22
CA GLY A 85 -22.21 -16.53 -0.21
C GLY A 85 -22.36 -17.31 1.10
N ASP A 86 -21.31 -17.41 1.92
CA ASP A 86 -21.37 -18.17 3.18
C ASP A 86 -22.35 -17.53 4.17
N GLU A 87 -23.16 -18.39 4.82
CA GLU A 87 -23.98 -18.00 5.96
C GLU A 87 -23.21 -18.20 7.26
N ILE A 88 -23.18 -17.15 8.09
CA ILE A 88 -22.40 -17.08 9.32
C ILE A 88 -23.37 -16.84 10.48
N ALA A 89 -23.44 -17.79 11.42
CA ALA A 89 -24.13 -17.61 12.67
C ALA A 89 -23.21 -16.93 13.70
N ILE A 90 -23.65 -15.79 14.24
CA ILE A 90 -22.99 -15.09 15.33
C ILE A 90 -23.56 -15.60 16.66
N VAL A 91 -22.72 -16.34 17.38
CA VAL A 91 -23.05 -16.89 18.70
C VAL A 91 -22.22 -16.14 19.75
N VAL A 92 -22.89 -15.60 20.76
CA VAL A 92 -22.23 -14.94 21.89
C VAL A 92 -21.76 -16.00 22.87
N LEU A 93 -20.48 -15.95 23.23
CA LEU A 93 -19.87 -16.85 24.22
C LEU A 93 -19.56 -16.07 25.50
N ASP A 94 -19.66 -16.73 26.64
CA ASP A 94 -19.20 -16.18 27.91
C ASP A 94 -17.67 -16.27 28.00
N GLY A 95 -17.02 -15.15 28.32
CA GLY A 95 -15.57 -15.08 28.56
C GLY A 95 -14.78 -14.29 27.52
N THR A 96 -13.47 -14.27 27.69
CA THR A 96 -12.54 -13.58 26.79
C THR A 96 -11.90 -14.56 25.83
N VAL A 97 -11.86 -14.19 24.56
CA VAL A 97 -11.15 -14.94 23.51
C VAL A 97 -9.88 -14.20 23.11
N THR A 98 -8.78 -14.95 22.92
CA THR A 98 -7.56 -14.43 22.30
C THR A 98 -7.62 -14.73 20.81
N PRO A 99 -7.59 -13.71 19.93
CA PRO A 99 -7.55 -13.92 18.49
C PRO A 99 -6.33 -14.75 18.09
N VAL A 100 -6.56 -15.73 17.22
CA VAL A 100 -5.46 -16.37 16.48
C VAL A 100 -5.10 -15.44 15.32
N LEU A 101 -4.08 -14.59 15.56
CA LEU A 101 -3.51 -13.78 14.50
C LEU A 101 -2.45 -14.57 13.75
N PRO A 102 -2.38 -14.47 12.42
CA PRO A 102 -1.33 -15.13 11.65
C PRO A 102 0.04 -14.62 12.13
N ARG A 103 0.91 -15.54 12.56
CA ARG A 103 2.32 -15.25 12.75
C ARG A 103 3.02 -15.51 11.44
N LEU A 104 3.47 -14.42 10.81
CA LEU A 104 4.34 -14.50 9.65
C LEU A 104 5.78 -14.57 10.15
N GLU A 105 6.30 -15.78 10.33
CA GLU A 105 7.74 -15.98 10.43
C GLU A 105 8.29 -16.07 9.01
N SER A 106 9.04 -15.04 8.58
CA SER A 106 9.74 -15.08 7.31
C SER A 106 11.06 -15.83 7.49
N GLU A 107 11.14 -17.08 7.05
CA GLU A 107 12.41 -17.80 6.90
C GLU A 107 13.10 -17.32 5.62
N PHE A 108 14.30 -16.75 5.76
CA PHE A 108 15.11 -16.38 4.60
C PHE A 108 16.06 -17.52 4.29
N HIS A 109 15.84 -18.19 3.15
CA HIS A 109 16.73 -19.23 2.66
C HIS A 109 17.74 -18.65 1.67
N GLY A 110 19.03 -18.97 1.85
CA GLY A 110 20.10 -18.61 0.92
C GLY A 110 21.29 -17.92 1.58
N GLU A 111 22.38 -17.79 0.83
CA GLU A 111 23.56 -17.07 1.28
C GLU A 111 23.32 -15.55 1.23
N PRO A 112 23.51 -14.80 2.34
CA PRO A 112 23.32 -13.35 2.35
C PRO A 112 24.25 -12.65 1.36
N ILE A 113 23.69 -11.77 0.53
CA ILE A 113 24.46 -11.05 -0.51
C ILE A 113 25.00 -9.70 -0.03
N ALA A 114 24.40 -9.14 1.02
CA ALA A 114 24.78 -7.85 1.59
C ALA A 114 24.33 -7.73 3.06
N ASP A 115 25.09 -6.97 3.83
CA ASP A 115 24.72 -6.52 5.18
C ASP A 115 24.11 -5.13 5.14
N ILE A 116 23.02 -4.94 5.89
CA ILE A 116 22.38 -3.63 6.05
C ILE A 116 23.12 -2.86 7.14
N ILE A 117 23.92 -1.86 6.73
CA ILE A 117 24.62 -0.96 7.66
C ILE A 117 23.63 0.08 8.19
N THR A 118 22.88 0.71 7.29
CA THR A 118 21.74 1.57 7.63
C THR A 118 20.59 1.27 6.68
N PRO A 119 19.33 1.18 7.18
CA PRO A 119 18.18 0.85 6.34
C PRO A 119 17.67 2.02 5.49
N GLY A 120 18.17 3.24 5.68
CA GLY A 120 17.57 4.45 5.12
C GLY A 120 16.36 4.91 5.94
N GLN A 121 15.54 5.81 5.38
CA GLN A 121 14.37 6.35 6.05
C GLN A 121 13.16 5.42 5.94
N LEU A 122 12.90 4.90 4.74
CA LEU A 122 11.91 3.85 4.48
C LEU A 122 12.34 3.10 3.22
N THR A 123 12.86 1.89 3.42
CA THR A 123 13.30 1.00 2.34
C THR A 123 12.50 -0.30 2.40
N THR A 124 11.90 -0.64 1.26
CA THR A 124 10.92 -1.72 1.15
C THR A 124 11.30 -2.62 -0.02
N ILE A 125 11.23 -3.95 0.15
CA ILE A 125 11.33 -4.87 -0.98
C ILE A 125 10.02 -4.85 -1.76
N VAL A 126 10.09 -4.55 -3.06
CA VAL A 126 8.95 -4.57 -3.99
C VAL A 126 9.26 -5.47 -5.19
N ALA A 127 8.25 -6.11 -5.76
CA ALA A 127 8.32 -6.93 -6.98
C ALA A 127 7.14 -6.61 -7.88
N ALA A 128 7.01 -7.28 -9.03
CA ALA A 128 5.83 -7.14 -9.88
C ALA A 128 4.51 -7.26 -9.07
N PRO A 129 3.48 -6.46 -9.40
CA PRO A 129 2.20 -6.54 -8.72
C PRO A 129 1.59 -7.96 -8.79
N ASP A 130 1.08 -8.47 -7.66
CA ASP A 130 0.47 -9.81 -7.58
C ASP A 130 -1.05 -9.75 -7.51
N TRP A 131 -1.69 -10.09 -8.64
CA TRP A 131 -3.15 -10.03 -8.77
C TRP A 131 -3.88 -11.28 -8.27
N LYS A 132 -3.15 -12.35 -7.90
CA LYS A 132 -3.75 -13.66 -7.57
C LYS A 132 -4.66 -13.65 -6.34
N ARG A 133 -4.45 -12.71 -5.41
CA ARG A 133 -5.17 -12.67 -4.13
C ARG A 133 -6.10 -11.47 -3.97
N VAL A 134 -6.39 -10.75 -5.06
CA VAL A 134 -7.27 -9.58 -5.05
C VAL A 134 -8.69 -9.93 -4.63
N GLU A 135 -9.18 -11.10 -5.03
CA GLU A 135 -10.48 -11.63 -4.60
C GLU A 135 -10.60 -11.82 -3.08
N TYR A 136 -9.46 -11.94 -2.37
CA TYR A 136 -9.40 -12.12 -0.92
C TYR A 136 -9.20 -10.81 -0.15
N GLY A 137 -9.17 -9.66 -0.82
CA GLY A 137 -8.94 -8.36 -0.19
C GLY A 137 -7.48 -7.91 -0.14
N GLU A 138 -6.57 -8.67 -0.77
CA GLU A 138 -5.16 -8.33 -0.86
C GLU A 138 -4.89 -7.47 -2.10
N PRO A 139 -4.38 -6.22 -1.95
CA PRO A 139 -4.02 -5.42 -3.10
C PRO A 139 -2.77 -5.96 -3.77
N PRO A 140 -2.62 -5.68 -5.06
CA PRO A 140 -1.54 -6.23 -5.86
C PRO A 140 -0.16 -5.67 -5.47
N GLY A 141 -0.10 -4.49 -4.84
CA GLY A 141 1.15 -3.89 -4.39
C GLY A 141 2.06 -3.52 -5.55
N GLY A 142 3.35 -3.82 -5.40
CA GLY A 142 4.39 -3.54 -6.39
C GLY A 142 5.03 -2.16 -6.27
N PRO A 143 5.90 -1.78 -7.22
CA PRO A 143 6.61 -0.50 -7.16
C PRO A 143 5.64 0.66 -7.36
N PHE A 144 5.83 1.77 -6.64
CA PHE A 144 5.00 2.97 -6.82
C PHE A 144 5.24 3.62 -8.21
N ASP A 145 6.46 3.49 -8.73
CA ASP A 145 6.86 3.82 -10.10
C ASP A 145 7.39 2.54 -10.76
N GLU A 146 6.47 1.83 -11.40
CA GLU A 146 6.72 0.54 -12.07
C GLU A 146 7.81 0.64 -13.14
N GLU A 147 7.87 1.77 -13.85
CA GLU A 147 8.81 1.97 -14.94
C GLU A 147 10.23 2.25 -14.43
N ALA A 148 10.38 3.12 -13.41
CA ALA A 148 11.69 3.34 -12.78
C ALA A 148 12.27 2.05 -12.17
N ALA A 149 11.42 1.23 -11.55
CA ALA A 149 11.81 -0.09 -11.05
C ALA A 149 12.25 -1.03 -12.17
N ALA A 150 11.51 -1.09 -13.27
CA ALA A 150 11.84 -1.90 -14.44
C ALA A 150 13.17 -1.47 -15.09
N ILE A 151 13.42 -0.16 -15.21
CA ILE A 151 14.67 0.38 -15.75
C ILE A 151 15.86 0.01 -14.84
N ALA A 152 15.71 0.12 -13.52
CA ALA A 152 16.74 -0.29 -12.57
C ALA A 152 17.08 -1.78 -12.70
N ASN A 153 16.06 -2.65 -12.81
CA ASN A 153 16.24 -4.07 -13.04
C ASN A 153 16.95 -4.36 -14.38
N ALA A 154 16.51 -3.73 -15.47
CA ALA A 154 17.10 -3.90 -16.78
C ALA A 154 18.59 -3.52 -16.79
N ALA A 155 18.99 -2.48 -16.06
CA ALA A 155 20.38 -2.02 -15.99
C ALA A 155 21.34 -3.04 -15.35
N VAL A 156 20.85 -3.96 -14.51
CA VAL A 156 21.63 -5.08 -13.96
C VAL A 156 21.37 -6.42 -14.65
N GLY A 157 20.53 -6.43 -15.69
CA GLY A 157 20.16 -7.62 -16.45
C GLY A 157 19.07 -8.49 -15.81
N ASN A 158 18.34 -7.97 -14.82
CA ASN A 158 17.20 -8.67 -14.22
C ASN A 158 15.94 -8.53 -15.10
N PRO A 159 14.98 -9.48 -15.00
CA PRO A 159 13.63 -9.28 -15.52
C PRO A 159 12.98 -8.01 -14.92
N PRO A 160 12.12 -7.27 -15.66
CA PRO A 160 11.52 -6.02 -15.19
C PRO A 160 10.81 -6.11 -13.84
N GLY A 161 10.15 -7.25 -13.56
CA GLY A 161 9.40 -7.49 -12.33
C GLY A 161 10.19 -8.14 -11.18
N ALA A 162 11.50 -8.32 -11.33
CA ALA A 162 12.32 -8.95 -10.30
C ALA A 162 12.30 -8.14 -9.00
N PRO A 163 12.29 -8.78 -7.82
CA PRO A 163 12.28 -8.06 -6.55
C PRO A 163 13.50 -7.15 -6.39
N LEU A 164 13.28 -5.93 -5.94
CA LEU A 164 14.28 -4.89 -5.74
C LEU A 164 13.93 -4.00 -4.54
N LEU A 165 14.80 -3.03 -4.21
CA LEU A 165 14.56 -2.11 -3.09
C LEU A 165 13.94 -0.80 -3.58
N GLU A 166 12.74 -0.48 -3.10
CA GLU A 166 12.14 0.84 -3.19
C GLU A 166 12.56 1.68 -1.98
N CYS A 167 13.22 2.82 -2.23
CA CYS A 167 13.79 3.71 -1.23
C CYS A 167 13.06 5.04 -1.23
N VAL A 168 12.76 5.61 -0.05
CA VAL A 168 12.09 6.91 0.10
C VAL A 168 13.01 7.91 0.79
N LEU A 169 13.20 9.09 0.19
CA LEU A 169 14.01 10.24 0.66
C LEU A 169 15.50 9.98 0.90
N VAL A 170 15.84 9.00 1.74
CA VAL A 170 17.19 8.53 2.04
C VAL A 170 17.19 7.00 1.94
N GLY A 171 17.99 6.47 1.02
CA GLY A 171 18.11 5.03 0.81
C GLY A 171 19.11 4.35 1.76
N PRO A 172 19.25 3.03 1.66
CA PRO A 172 20.09 2.25 2.55
C PRO A 172 21.57 2.41 2.24
N LYS A 173 22.39 2.06 3.24
CA LYS A 173 23.81 1.78 3.08
C LYS A 173 24.04 0.30 3.29
N LEU A 174 24.59 -0.36 2.28
CA LEU A 174 24.76 -1.80 2.24
C LEU A 174 26.24 -2.17 2.09
N ARG A 175 26.72 -3.15 2.85
CA ARG A 175 28.03 -3.78 2.62
C ARG A 175 27.82 -5.05 1.81
N MET A 176 28.30 -5.08 0.57
CA MET A 176 28.17 -6.27 -0.27
C MET A 176 29.10 -7.38 0.26
N ARG A 177 28.62 -8.62 0.31
CA ARG A 177 29.42 -9.80 0.69
C ARG A 177 30.06 -10.49 -0.51
N LYS A 178 29.55 -10.19 -1.72
CA LYS A 178 30.04 -10.72 -3.00
C LYS A 178 30.06 -9.65 -4.07
N THR A 179 30.82 -9.88 -5.13
CA THR A 179 30.85 -9.03 -6.33
C THR A 179 29.57 -9.22 -7.14
N VAL A 180 28.79 -8.14 -7.29
CA VAL A 180 27.52 -8.10 -8.06
C VAL A 180 27.36 -6.75 -8.74
N ARG A 181 26.63 -6.70 -9.86
CA ARG A 181 26.19 -5.43 -10.45
C ARG A 181 25.03 -4.84 -9.66
N VAL A 182 25.02 -3.52 -9.54
CA VAL A 182 23.93 -2.75 -8.92
C VAL A 182 23.57 -1.57 -9.80
N ALA A 183 22.30 -1.16 -9.77
CA ALA A 183 21.83 0.04 -10.45
C ALA A 183 20.83 0.80 -9.57
N PHE A 184 20.88 2.13 -9.63
CA PHE A 184 19.93 2.98 -8.91
C PHE A 184 19.30 4.01 -9.84
N CYS A 185 17.98 4.12 -9.72
CA CYS A 185 17.20 5.20 -10.33
C CYS A 185 17.00 6.34 -9.33
N ASP A 186 17.08 7.59 -9.80
CA ASP A 186 16.84 8.86 -9.09
C ASP A 186 17.97 9.48 -8.26
N ALA A 187 19.16 8.87 -8.16
CA ALA A 187 20.34 9.55 -7.61
C ALA A 187 21.66 8.92 -8.05
N GLU A 188 22.76 9.64 -7.77
CA GLU A 188 24.10 9.06 -7.84
C GLU A 188 24.31 8.08 -6.69
N LEU A 189 24.78 6.89 -7.03
CA LEU A 189 25.24 5.90 -6.06
C LEU A 189 26.69 6.18 -5.66
N ASN A 190 26.96 6.26 -4.36
CA ASN A 190 28.34 6.28 -3.87
C ASN A 190 28.77 4.84 -3.55
N VAL A 191 29.71 4.32 -4.35
CA VAL A 191 30.18 2.95 -4.21
C VAL A 191 31.66 2.94 -3.82
N ARG A 192 31.94 2.47 -2.61
CA ARG A 192 33.29 2.23 -2.07
C ARG A 192 33.37 0.80 -1.51
N GLU A 193 33.69 0.64 -0.23
CA GLU A 193 33.49 -0.62 0.51
C GLU A 193 32.01 -0.96 0.73
N THR A 194 31.13 0.02 0.49
CA THR A 194 29.68 -0.08 0.66
C THR A 194 28.98 0.56 -0.54
N VAL A 195 27.78 0.08 -0.84
CA VAL A 195 26.81 0.75 -1.70
C VAL A 195 26.00 1.70 -0.82
N ASP A 196 26.19 3.01 -1.02
CA ASP A 196 25.54 4.06 -0.26
C ASP A 196 24.59 4.84 -1.18
N VAL A 197 23.29 4.60 -1.04
CA VAL A 197 22.26 5.29 -1.84
C VAL A 197 22.13 6.75 -1.41
N GLY A 198 22.33 7.05 -0.11
CA GLY A 198 22.25 8.41 0.40
C GLY A 198 20.91 9.09 0.11
N ARG A 199 20.97 10.41 -0.12
CA ARG A 199 19.80 11.25 -0.38
C ARG A 199 19.32 11.11 -1.83
N ILE A 200 18.03 10.83 -1.99
CA ILE A 200 17.37 10.71 -3.28
C ILE A 200 17.05 12.11 -3.83
N ARG A 201 17.19 12.34 -5.15
CA ARG A 201 16.88 13.65 -5.77
C ARG A 201 15.37 13.90 -5.84
N GLY A 202 14.60 12.85 -6.18
CA GLY A 202 13.14 12.81 -6.08
C GLY A 202 12.66 12.39 -4.69
N MET A 203 11.42 11.92 -4.60
CA MET A 203 10.86 11.36 -3.36
C MET A 203 11.18 9.88 -3.19
N ARG A 204 11.31 9.17 -4.32
CA ARG A 204 11.43 7.72 -4.34
C ARG A 204 12.45 7.30 -5.39
N GLY A 205 13.21 6.25 -5.10
CA GLY A 205 14.22 5.70 -6.00
C GLY A 205 14.34 4.19 -5.82
N TYR A 206 14.98 3.53 -6.77
CA TYR A 206 14.93 2.07 -6.90
C TYR A 206 16.33 1.49 -7.04
N LEU A 207 16.75 0.66 -6.08
CA LEU A 207 18.03 -0.04 -6.08
C LEU A 207 17.82 -1.49 -6.52
N ALA A 208 18.29 -1.82 -7.71
CA ALA A 208 18.35 -3.18 -8.23
C ALA A 208 19.73 -3.80 -7.96
N ILE A 209 19.73 -5.09 -7.64
CA ILE A 209 20.92 -5.90 -7.45
C ILE A 209 20.82 -7.07 -8.42
N GLU A 210 21.90 -7.39 -9.13
CA GLU A 210 21.99 -8.53 -10.03
C GLU A 210 21.53 -9.84 -9.37
N GLY A 211 20.64 -10.56 -10.05
CA GLY A 211 20.00 -11.77 -9.53
C GLY A 211 18.73 -11.50 -8.72
N GLY A 212 18.39 -10.24 -8.45
CA GLY A 212 17.25 -9.83 -7.65
C GLY A 212 17.52 -9.91 -6.15
N VAL A 213 16.58 -9.38 -5.35
CA VAL A 213 16.63 -9.45 -3.89
C VAL A 213 15.75 -10.60 -3.41
N ALA A 214 16.34 -11.58 -2.72
CA ALA A 214 15.55 -12.64 -2.08
C ALA A 214 14.77 -12.08 -0.90
N GLY A 215 13.47 -12.34 -0.90
CA GLY A 215 12.52 -11.99 0.14
C GLY A 215 11.12 -12.20 -0.40
N GLU A 216 10.24 -12.82 0.40
CA GLU A 216 8.83 -12.85 0.01
C GLU A 216 8.30 -11.42 -0.03
N VAL A 217 7.88 -10.98 -1.20
CA VAL A 217 7.19 -9.71 -1.36
C VAL A 217 5.74 -9.92 -0.92
N ARG A 218 5.51 -9.83 0.39
CA ARG A 218 4.15 -9.77 0.95
C ARG A 218 3.66 -8.32 0.96
N LYS A 219 2.35 -8.12 1.12
CA LYS A 219 1.70 -6.80 1.17
C LYS A 219 2.45 -5.80 2.08
N GLY A 220 2.73 -4.60 1.55
CA GLY A 220 3.48 -3.54 2.25
C GLY A 220 5.00 -3.64 2.13
N GLY A 221 5.48 -4.70 1.45
CA GLY A 221 6.88 -5.05 1.25
C GLY A 221 7.67 -5.22 2.55
N VAL A 222 8.83 -5.87 2.45
CA VAL A 222 9.65 -6.10 3.64
C VAL A 222 10.40 -4.82 3.96
N ILE A 223 10.03 -4.15 5.06
CA ILE A 223 10.80 -3.03 5.59
C ILE A 223 12.11 -3.60 6.11
N LEU A 224 13.22 -3.19 5.49
CA LEU A 224 14.54 -3.60 5.91
C LEU A 224 14.85 -3.02 7.30
N ARG A 225 15.23 -3.87 8.24
CA ARG A 225 15.73 -3.48 9.57
C ARG A 225 17.24 -3.65 9.60
N ARG A 226 17.91 -2.90 10.48
CA ARG A 226 19.35 -3.06 10.71
C ARG A 226 19.62 -4.51 11.15
N ALA A 227 20.45 -5.22 10.40
CA ALA A 227 21.01 -6.48 10.83
C ALA A 227 22.33 -6.18 11.55
N ASP A 228 22.55 -6.78 12.72
CA ASP A 228 23.87 -6.77 13.33
C ASP A 228 24.76 -7.76 12.57
N ALA A 229 25.74 -7.24 11.82
CA ALA A 229 26.71 -8.06 11.11
C ALA A 229 28.12 -7.47 11.24
N GLU A 230 28.92 -8.15 12.05
CA GLU A 230 30.37 -8.05 12.08
C GLU A 230 30.99 -8.73 10.85
N GLY A 231 32.06 -8.12 10.31
CA GLY A 231 33.10 -8.87 9.62
C GLY A 231 33.13 -8.82 8.09
N SER A 232 34.32 -8.46 7.60
CA SER A 232 34.88 -8.58 6.25
C SER A 232 34.54 -7.49 5.20
N ARG A 233 35.61 -6.96 4.59
CA ARG A 233 35.64 -5.93 3.54
C ARG A 233 35.85 -6.57 2.18
N PRO A 234 35.08 -6.19 1.15
CA PRO A 234 35.53 -6.32 -0.24
C PRO A 234 36.04 -4.97 -0.75
N GLN A 235 37.26 -4.98 -1.29
CA GLN A 235 37.83 -3.91 -2.10
C GLN A 235 37.59 -4.22 -3.58
N ARG A 236 36.86 -3.35 -4.28
CA ARG A 236 37.08 -2.88 -5.67
C ARG A 236 35.89 -2.04 -6.14
N SER A 237 36.14 -1.03 -6.96
CA SER A 237 35.12 -0.17 -7.57
C SER A 237 34.42 -0.87 -8.74
N PHE A 238 33.10 -0.67 -8.86
CA PHE A 238 32.23 -1.35 -9.82
C PHE A 238 31.77 -0.42 -10.95
N PRO A 239 31.47 -0.94 -12.15
CA PRO A 239 30.80 -0.16 -13.19
C PRO A 239 29.40 0.21 -12.70
N LEU A 240 29.14 1.51 -12.65
CA LEU A 240 27.95 2.10 -12.06
C LEU A 240 27.03 2.63 -13.15
N ALA A 241 25.79 2.15 -13.19
CA ALA A 241 24.74 2.77 -13.97
C ALA A 241 23.88 3.64 -13.05
N THR A 242 24.08 4.96 -13.10
CA THR A 242 23.13 5.93 -12.55
C THR A 242 22.10 6.22 -13.63
N LEU A 243 20.84 5.93 -13.35
CA LEU A 243 19.73 6.23 -14.24
C LEU A 243 19.18 7.63 -13.94
N GLY A 244 18.83 8.38 -14.99
CA GLY A 244 18.41 9.78 -14.89
C GLY A 244 17.15 9.99 -14.03
N VAL A 245 17.03 11.18 -13.46
CA VAL A 245 15.86 11.61 -12.65
C VAL A 245 14.68 11.86 -13.57
N ARG A 246 13.53 11.22 -13.31
CA ARG A 246 12.32 11.36 -14.15
C ARG A 246 11.53 12.64 -13.83
N MET A 247 11.52 13.06 -12.56
CA MET A 247 10.83 14.28 -12.13
C MET A 247 11.65 14.98 -11.05
N THR A 248 11.92 16.27 -11.25
CA THR A 248 12.63 17.10 -10.27
C THR A 248 11.64 18.00 -9.52
N ARG A 249 12.11 18.70 -8.48
CA ARG A 249 11.29 19.69 -7.77
C ARG A 249 10.69 20.77 -8.68
N ASN A 250 11.36 21.13 -9.78
CA ASN A 250 10.95 22.22 -10.67
C ASN A 250 10.06 21.75 -11.83
N THR A 251 9.82 20.44 -11.98
CA THR A 251 8.97 19.91 -13.03
C THR A 251 7.51 20.28 -12.74
N PRO A 252 6.76 20.91 -13.68
CA PRO A 252 5.33 21.14 -13.50
C PRO A 252 4.57 19.83 -13.26
N LYS A 253 3.81 19.76 -12.18
CA LYS A 253 3.13 18.52 -11.73
C LYS A 253 1.71 18.48 -12.25
N ILE A 254 1.61 18.38 -13.57
CA ILE A 254 0.33 18.15 -14.26
C ILE A 254 0.11 16.64 -14.31
N ILE A 255 -1.05 16.19 -13.82
CA ILE A 255 -1.45 14.78 -13.76
C ILE A 255 -2.77 14.64 -14.51
N ARG A 256 -2.77 13.76 -15.51
CA ARG A 256 -3.96 13.54 -16.33
C ARG A 256 -4.86 12.47 -15.71
N VAL A 257 -6.17 12.73 -15.75
CA VAL A 257 -7.20 11.88 -15.14
C VAL A 257 -8.32 11.57 -16.11
N MET A 258 -8.93 10.40 -15.97
CA MET A 258 -10.17 10.01 -16.66
C MET A 258 -11.33 9.97 -15.65
N PRO A 259 -12.59 10.13 -16.10
CA PRO A 259 -13.75 9.99 -15.23
C PRO A 259 -13.77 8.66 -14.45
N GLY A 260 -14.14 8.73 -13.18
CA GLY A 260 -14.30 7.57 -12.31
C GLY A 260 -15.68 6.92 -12.46
N PRO A 261 -15.95 5.84 -11.71
CA PRO A 261 -17.21 5.10 -11.80
C PRO A 261 -18.40 5.86 -11.21
N HIS A 262 -18.16 6.91 -10.40
CA HIS A 262 -19.22 7.67 -9.75
C HIS A 262 -19.42 9.02 -10.41
N GLU A 263 -20.69 9.36 -10.65
CA GLU A 263 -21.07 10.74 -10.97
C GLU A 263 -20.70 11.63 -9.79
N ALA A 264 -19.97 12.71 -10.06
CA ALA A 264 -19.40 13.56 -9.04
C ALA A 264 -19.33 15.01 -9.51
N PRO A 265 -19.33 15.98 -8.58
CA PRO A 265 -19.11 17.37 -8.91
C PRO A 265 -17.74 17.60 -9.57
N PRO A 266 -17.59 18.68 -10.35
CA PRO A 266 -16.31 19.02 -10.97
C PRO A 266 -15.19 19.09 -9.94
N LEU A 267 -14.05 18.48 -10.27
CA LEU A 267 -12.84 18.61 -9.46
C LEU A 267 -12.22 20.00 -9.70
N PRO A 268 -11.77 20.69 -8.64
CA PRO A 268 -10.82 21.79 -8.79
C PRO A 268 -9.62 21.37 -9.62
N GLU A 269 -9.04 22.33 -10.33
CA GLU A 269 -7.86 22.05 -11.13
C GLU A 269 -6.61 21.96 -10.25
N GLU A 270 -6.47 22.83 -9.25
CA GLU A 270 -5.25 22.96 -8.45
C GLU A 270 -5.36 22.37 -7.04
N TRP A 271 -4.35 21.59 -6.67
CA TRP A 271 -4.27 20.90 -5.38
C TRP A 271 -2.89 21.01 -4.75
N GLU A 272 -2.83 20.94 -3.43
CA GLU A 272 -1.61 20.83 -2.65
C GLU A 272 -1.46 19.41 -2.10
N VAL A 273 -0.28 18.83 -2.27
CA VAL A 273 0.09 17.55 -1.66
C VAL A 273 0.33 17.77 -0.16
N THR A 274 -0.43 17.07 0.68
CA THR A 274 -0.28 17.21 2.14
C THR A 274 0.79 16.23 2.69
N PRO A 275 1.26 16.42 3.94
CA PRO A 275 2.12 15.45 4.61
C PRO A 275 1.48 14.08 4.89
N HIS A 276 0.15 13.94 4.75
CA HIS A 276 -0.56 12.68 4.98
C HIS A 276 -0.48 11.79 3.73
N MET A 277 0.66 11.13 3.56
CA MET A 277 0.91 10.30 2.38
C MET A 277 1.75 9.06 2.70
N ASN A 278 1.45 7.97 2.01
CA ASN A 278 2.20 6.71 2.06
C ASN A 278 1.92 5.89 0.78
N ARG A 279 2.27 4.61 0.77
CA ARG A 279 2.01 3.69 -0.35
C ARG A 279 0.53 3.33 -0.54
N VAL A 280 -0.32 3.54 0.47
CA VAL A 280 -1.78 3.33 0.35
C VAL A 280 -2.42 4.50 -0.39
N GLY A 281 -1.98 5.73 -0.13
CA GLY A 281 -2.46 6.90 -0.85
C GLY A 281 -1.83 8.20 -0.43
N ILE A 282 -2.11 9.24 -1.21
CA ILE A 282 -1.59 10.60 -1.08
C ILE A 282 -2.77 11.53 -0.88
N ARG A 283 -2.83 12.20 0.27
CA ARG A 283 -3.87 13.18 0.57
C ARG A 283 -3.56 14.52 -0.10
N LEU A 284 -4.52 15.01 -0.87
CA LEU A 284 -4.48 16.25 -1.64
C LEU A 284 -5.51 17.23 -1.06
N ARG A 285 -5.07 18.43 -0.73
CA ARG A 285 -5.94 19.52 -0.26
C ARG A 285 -6.23 20.46 -1.43
N PRO A 286 -7.49 20.84 -1.68
CA PRO A 286 -7.77 21.81 -2.73
C PRO A 286 -7.21 23.18 -2.35
N LEU A 287 -6.68 23.91 -3.33
CA LEU A 287 -6.18 25.27 -3.08
C LEU A 287 -7.32 26.28 -2.88
N GLU A 288 -8.47 26.02 -3.48
CA GLU A 288 -9.69 26.79 -3.33
C GLU A 288 -10.71 25.99 -2.51
N PRO A 289 -11.47 26.64 -1.59
CA PRO A 289 -12.53 25.96 -0.85
C PRO A 289 -13.55 25.34 -1.80
N ILE A 290 -13.91 24.09 -1.54
CA ILE A 290 -14.95 23.39 -2.27
C ILE A 290 -16.21 23.37 -1.42
N ASP A 291 -17.30 23.97 -1.91
CA ASP A 291 -18.63 23.82 -1.32
C ASP A 291 -19.37 22.66 -2.00
N VAL A 292 -19.02 21.43 -1.63
CA VAL A 292 -19.64 20.22 -2.17
C VAL A 292 -20.19 19.38 -1.03
N LYS A 293 -21.50 19.11 -1.10
CA LYS A 293 -22.16 18.14 -0.23
C LYS A 293 -21.88 16.72 -0.73
N LEU A 294 -20.81 16.13 -0.23
CA LEU A 294 -20.41 14.77 -0.58
C LEU A 294 -21.27 13.74 0.16
N PRO A 295 -21.61 12.60 -0.47
CA PRO A 295 -22.23 11.50 0.23
C PRO A 295 -21.28 11.01 1.34
N THR A 296 -21.81 10.81 2.53
CA THR A 296 -21.04 10.36 3.69
C THR A 296 -20.69 8.87 3.62
N GLU A 297 -21.43 8.10 2.83
CA GLU A 297 -21.26 6.66 2.64
C GLU A 297 -21.87 6.24 1.29
N LEU A 298 -21.11 5.46 0.53
CA LEU A 298 -21.56 4.79 -0.68
C LEU A 298 -21.36 3.28 -0.52
N PRO A 299 -22.14 2.45 -1.22
CA PRO A 299 -21.81 1.04 -1.39
C PRO A 299 -20.35 0.90 -1.83
N SER A 300 -19.61 -0.02 -1.20
CA SER A 300 -18.21 -0.22 -1.56
C SER A 300 -18.13 -0.68 -3.01
N CYS A 301 -17.24 -0.06 -3.79
CA CYS A 301 -16.93 -0.49 -5.14
C CYS A 301 -15.43 -0.74 -5.28
N GLY A 302 -15.04 -1.38 -6.38
CA GLY A 302 -13.64 -1.65 -6.69
C GLY A 302 -12.82 -0.36 -6.73
N ALA A 303 -11.59 -0.43 -6.27
CA ALA A 303 -10.62 0.65 -6.37
C ALA A 303 -9.33 0.12 -6.99
N GLN A 304 -8.56 1.00 -7.64
CA GLN A 304 -7.29 0.65 -8.28
C GLN A 304 -6.21 1.69 -7.96
N PHE A 305 -4.95 1.34 -8.22
CA PHE A 305 -3.86 2.29 -8.17
C PHE A 305 -4.17 3.47 -9.11
N GLY A 306 -4.18 4.69 -8.56
CA GLY A 306 -4.52 5.92 -9.27
C GLY A 306 -5.96 6.39 -9.10
N THR A 307 -6.86 5.59 -8.51
CA THR A 307 -8.22 6.07 -8.16
C THR A 307 -8.12 7.27 -7.22
N LEU A 308 -8.90 8.32 -7.51
CA LEU A 308 -9.07 9.46 -6.62
C LEU A 308 -10.32 9.25 -5.77
N GLN A 309 -10.20 9.42 -4.45
CA GLN A 309 -11.31 9.28 -3.51
C GLN A 309 -11.60 10.59 -2.80
N TRP A 310 -12.85 11.05 -2.82
CA TRP A 310 -13.27 12.23 -2.09
C TRP A 310 -13.52 11.91 -0.63
N HIS A 311 -12.96 12.72 0.25
CA HIS A 311 -13.26 12.69 1.67
C HIS A 311 -14.25 13.79 2.06
N ALA A 312 -14.95 13.57 3.17
CA ALA A 312 -15.98 14.46 3.69
C ALA A 312 -15.50 15.89 4.02
N ASP A 313 -14.19 16.09 4.19
CA ASP A 313 -13.57 17.41 4.41
C ASP A 313 -13.20 18.13 3.09
N GLY A 314 -13.64 17.61 1.95
CA GLY A 314 -13.40 18.18 0.61
C GLY A 314 -12.04 17.82 0.00
N SER A 315 -11.16 17.15 0.74
CA SER A 315 -9.87 16.70 0.22
C SER A 315 -10.00 15.42 -0.62
N LEU A 316 -9.00 15.19 -1.48
CA LEU A 316 -8.87 13.95 -2.25
C LEU A 316 -7.81 13.05 -1.66
N VAL A 317 -7.96 11.74 -1.85
CA VAL A 317 -6.88 10.77 -1.69
C VAL A 317 -6.63 10.12 -3.04
N ALA A 318 -5.43 10.32 -3.58
CA ALA A 318 -4.94 9.55 -4.72
C ALA A 318 -4.41 8.21 -4.22
N LEU A 319 -5.09 7.12 -4.54
CA LEU A 319 -4.72 5.78 -4.11
C LEU A 319 -3.39 5.35 -4.74
N GLY A 320 -2.48 4.80 -3.91
CA GLY A 320 -1.18 4.25 -4.30
C GLY A 320 -1.25 2.74 -4.55
N PRO A 321 -0.11 2.04 -4.75
CA PRO A 321 -0.07 0.61 -5.05
C PRO A 321 -0.61 -0.29 -3.91
N ASP A 322 -0.57 0.17 -2.65
CA ASP A 322 -1.04 -0.60 -1.49
C ASP A 322 -2.50 -0.25 -1.08
N HIS A 323 -3.27 0.32 -2.01
CA HIS A 323 -4.65 0.74 -1.80
C HIS A 323 -5.56 -0.42 -1.31
N PRO A 324 -6.66 -0.18 -0.59
CA PRO A 324 -7.66 -1.22 -0.38
C PRO A 324 -8.29 -1.63 -1.73
N VAL A 325 -8.60 -2.91 -1.93
CA VAL A 325 -9.22 -3.40 -3.19
C VAL A 325 -10.63 -2.84 -3.42
N THR A 326 -11.31 -2.47 -2.34
CA THR A 326 -12.64 -1.85 -2.36
C THR A 326 -12.67 -0.63 -1.44
N GLY A 327 -13.58 0.31 -1.71
CA GLY A 327 -13.83 1.45 -0.84
C GLY A 327 -15.21 2.05 -1.04
N GLY A 328 -15.79 2.58 0.03
CA GLY A 328 -17.11 3.24 0.06
C GLY A 328 -17.04 4.76 -0.02
N TYR A 329 -15.94 5.32 -0.54
CA TYR A 329 -15.81 6.76 -0.81
C TYR A 329 -16.17 7.07 -2.26
N LEU A 330 -16.65 8.30 -2.50
CA LEU A 330 -16.93 8.79 -3.85
C LEU A 330 -15.64 8.78 -4.70
N GLN A 331 -15.73 8.30 -5.93
CA GLN A 331 -14.60 8.06 -6.83
C GLN A 331 -14.80 8.87 -8.12
N PRO A 332 -14.48 10.18 -8.12
CA PRO A 332 -14.78 11.08 -9.24
C PRO A 332 -13.91 10.84 -10.48
N ALA A 333 -12.67 10.36 -10.28
CA ALA A 333 -11.68 10.26 -11.34
C ALA A 333 -10.62 9.20 -11.02
N THR A 334 -9.89 8.79 -12.05
CA THR A 334 -8.73 7.89 -11.97
C THR A 334 -7.56 8.47 -12.75
N VAL A 335 -6.37 8.51 -12.16
CA VAL A 335 -5.12 8.87 -12.85
C VAL A 335 -4.83 7.86 -13.95
N ILE A 336 -4.58 8.32 -15.17
CA ILE A 336 -4.29 7.42 -16.29
C ILE A 336 -2.98 6.65 -16.04
N SER A 337 -2.89 5.42 -16.54
CA SER A 337 -1.76 4.51 -16.27
C SER A 337 -0.39 5.11 -16.60
N THR A 338 -0.28 5.86 -17.70
CA THR A 338 0.95 6.53 -18.16
C THR A 338 1.42 7.69 -17.27
N GLU A 339 0.61 8.09 -16.28
CA GLU A 339 0.86 9.24 -15.40
C GLU A 339 0.97 8.83 -13.93
N ARG A 340 0.60 7.59 -13.57
CA ARG A 340 0.61 7.12 -12.17
C ARG A 340 1.97 7.24 -11.50
N TRP A 341 3.04 7.04 -12.26
CA TRP A 341 4.42 7.15 -11.77
C TRP A 341 4.71 8.54 -11.15
N LYS A 342 4.03 9.60 -11.60
CA LYS A 342 4.19 10.95 -11.02
C LYS A 342 3.76 11.00 -9.56
N LEU A 343 2.75 10.21 -9.17
CA LEU A 343 2.29 10.12 -7.78
C LEU A 343 3.43 9.66 -6.85
N ALA A 344 4.28 8.74 -7.31
CA ALA A 344 5.41 8.22 -6.53
C ALA A 344 6.45 9.31 -6.17
N GLN A 345 6.50 10.38 -6.97
CA GLN A 345 7.49 11.45 -6.88
C GLN A 345 6.94 12.74 -6.24
N LEU A 346 5.67 12.76 -5.82
CA LEU A 346 5.06 13.90 -5.13
C LEU A 346 5.59 14.04 -3.70
N ALA A 347 5.95 15.26 -3.32
CA ALA A 347 6.43 15.66 -2.01
C ALA A 347 5.40 16.55 -1.30
N PRO A 348 5.36 16.55 0.05
CA PRO A 348 4.52 17.49 0.79
C PRO A 348 4.81 18.95 0.41
N GLY A 349 3.75 19.73 0.21
CA GLY A 349 3.79 21.12 -0.24
C GLY A 349 3.85 21.31 -1.75
N ASP A 350 3.96 20.22 -2.53
CA ASP A 350 3.86 20.31 -3.98
C ASP A 350 2.48 20.82 -4.42
N ARG A 351 2.48 21.69 -5.42
CA ARG A 351 1.26 22.06 -6.15
C ARG A 351 1.13 21.20 -7.39
N ILE A 352 -0.04 20.61 -7.58
CA ILE A 352 -0.36 19.78 -8.74
C ILE A 352 -1.59 20.34 -9.47
N ARG A 353 -1.68 20.02 -10.76
CA ARG A 353 -2.87 20.26 -11.58
C ARG A 353 -3.46 18.95 -12.06
N LEU A 354 -4.75 18.71 -11.80
CA LEU A 354 -5.49 17.58 -12.35
C LEU A 354 -6.20 18.02 -13.62
N ILE A 355 -5.89 17.37 -14.74
CA ILE A 355 -6.47 17.70 -16.06
C ILE A 355 -7.19 16.48 -16.63
N ALA A 356 -8.45 16.64 -17.00
CA ALA A 356 -9.21 15.58 -17.67
C ALA A 356 -8.64 15.26 -19.06
N VAL A 357 -8.64 13.98 -19.45
CA VAL A 357 -8.26 13.53 -20.81
C VAL A 357 -9.42 13.43 -21.77
#